data_AF-A0A523VMX5-F1
#
_entry.id   AF-A0A523VMX5-F1
#
_cell.length_a   1.000
_cell.length_b   1.000
_cell.length_c   1.000
_cell.angle_alpha   90.00
_cell.angle_beta   90.00
_cell.angle_gamma   90.00
#
_symmetry.space_group_name_H-M   'P 1'
#
loop_
_entity.id
_entity.type
_entity.pdbx_description
1 polymer ?
#
loop_
_entity_poly.entity_id
_entity_poly.type
_entity_poly.pdbx_seq_one_letter_code
_entity_poly.pdbx_strand_id
1 'polypeptide(L)'
;MNNLGFTNIAESNGDTFPAGRYETILYAEFASYHETNELSFYPVNTSNFSILFSGPEGNSGYITPPINKTFSSSGVFGISMYVDAEDHRYFTETWRNPDGQNHSKTYVNLDDPNMYIIGFENLYGLGDRDCNDMVFSLRQFTSTLNITVTLGGTTDPTPGAYVYPTLANVTVTAIPNTHYTFDHWELDGVPAGSGNPYTAFLSNPYHELLAVFELRNYTLTIVASSGGTTNPTAGIYTHAAGTNVSVSASPDINYFFDHWILDGLDASSANPIYVLMYDYHVLEPVFVYVPPTYYLTVETDP
;
A
#
# COMPACT_ATOMS: atom_id res chain seq x y z
N MET A 1 25.77 28.36 8.20
CA MET A 1 24.49 27.98 7.56
C MET A 1 23.71 29.16 6.97
N ASN A 2 23.50 30.26 7.72
CA ASN A 2 22.79 31.45 7.18
C ASN A 2 23.42 32.03 5.90
N ASN A 3 24.75 32.06 5.80
CA ASN A 3 25.46 32.52 4.60
C ASN A 3 25.22 31.62 3.36
N LEU A 4 24.72 30.39 3.55
CA LEU A 4 24.34 29.46 2.49
C LEU A 4 22.85 29.59 2.10
N GLY A 5 22.12 30.53 2.70
CA GLY A 5 20.70 30.77 2.42
C GLY A 5 19.71 29.96 3.27
N PHE A 6 20.19 29.02 4.09
CA PHE A 6 19.35 28.28 5.04
C PHE A 6 19.00 29.16 6.24
N THR A 7 17.82 29.78 6.21
CA THR A 7 17.35 30.72 7.24
C THR A 7 16.20 30.19 8.09
N ASN A 8 15.47 29.18 7.60
CA ASN A 8 14.35 28.54 8.30
C ASN A 8 14.71 27.09 8.65
N ILE A 9 15.56 26.92 9.66
CA ILE A 9 16.06 25.62 10.11
C ILE A 9 15.84 25.41 11.61
N ALA A 10 15.70 24.16 12.03
CA ALA A 10 15.63 23.77 13.44
C ALA A 10 16.68 22.70 13.73
N GLU A 11 17.35 22.78 14.87
CA GLU A 11 18.32 21.74 15.29
C GLU A 11 17.60 20.40 15.50
N SER A 12 18.19 19.34 14.98
CA SER A 12 17.70 17.97 15.09
C SER A 12 18.42 17.26 16.23
N ASN A 13 17.66 16.51 17.04
CA ASN A 13 18.24 15.62 18.06
C ASN A 13 18.64 14.25 17.49
N GLY A 14 18.56 14.07 16.16
CA GLY A 14 18.84 12.81 15.49
C GLY A 14 20.29 12.70 15.03
N ASP A 15 20.97 11.64 15.48
CA ASP A 15 22.34 11.30 15.12
C ASP A 15 22.44 10.35 13.91
N THR A 16 21.29 9.86 13.43
CA THR A 16 21.16 8.88 12.34
C THR A 16 20.01 9.25 11.41
N PHE A 17 20.03 8.69 10.20
CA PHE A 17 19.12 9.03 9.11
C PHE A 17 18.38 7.79 8.60
N PRO A 18 17.09 7.90 8.23
CA PRO A 18 16.29 6.75 7.82
C PRO A 18 16.75 6.17 6.48
N ALA A 19 16.41 4.91 6.22
CA ALA A 19 16.63 4.29 4.92
C ALA A 19 15.99 5.12 3.78
N GLY A 20 16.60 5.06 2.60
CA GLY A 20 16.10 5.73 1.41
C GLY A 20 17.20 6.11 0.45
N ARG A 21 16.81 6.76 -0.64
CA ARG A 21 17.72 7.40 -1.58
C ARG A 21 17.88 8.88 -1.22
N TYR A 22 19.09 9.39 -1.29
CA TYR A 22 19.41 10.77 -0.93
C TYR A 22 20.22 11.45 -2.04
N GLU A 23 19.97 12.74 -2.21
CA GLU A 23 20.94 13.67 -2.78
C GLU A 23 21.76 14.26 -1.62
N THR A 24 23.08 14.23 -1.75
CA THR A 24 23.99 14.94 -0.86
C THR A 24 24.64 16.08 -1.62
N ILE A 25 24.70 17.27 -1.01
CA ILE A 25 25.30 18.46 -1.61
C ILE A 25 26.33 19.03 -0.66
N LEU A 26 27.58 19.14 -1.10
CA LEU A 26 28.66 19.79 -0.37
C LEU A 26 28.65 21.30 -0.65
N TYR A 27 28.51 22.11 0.40
CA TYR A 27 28.41 23.57 0.31
C TYR A 27 29.68 24.30 0.75
N ALA A 28 30.40 23.74 1.73
CA ALA A 28 31.60 24.36 2.27
C ALA A 28 32.54 23.32 2.85
N GLU A 29 33.83 23.62 2.76
CA GLU A 29 34.93 22.85 3.34
C GLU A 29 36.02 23.85 3.80
N PHE A 30 36.01 24.20 5.08
CA PHE A 30 36.92 25.13 5.74
C PHE A 30 38.00 24.44 6.59
N ALA A 31 38.02 23.10 6.66
CA ALA A 31 38.99 22.37 7.46
C ALA A 31 40.44 22.66 7.04
N SER A 32 41.35 22.73 8.01
CA SER A 32 42.79 22.94 7.78
C SER A 32 43.47 21.77 7.03
N TYR A 33 42.82 20.61 6.93
CA TYR A 33 43.29 19.42 6.19
C TYR A 33 42.30 18.96 5.13
N HIS A 34 41.57 19.90 4.53
CA HIS A 34 40.51 19.61 3.57
C HIS A 34 40.93 18.66 2.45
N GLU A 35 42.18 18.67 1.98
CA GLU A 35 42.65 17.81 0.88
C GLU A 35 42.61 16.30 1.19
N THR A 36 42.57 15.92 2.47
CA THR A 36 42.59 14.51 2.90
C THR A 36 41.35 14.08 3.65
N ASN A 37 40.38 14.97 3.84
CA ASN A 37 39.11 14.64 4.48
C ASN A 37 38.31 13.62 3.65
N GLU A 38 37.56 12.75 4.31
CA GLU A 38 36.64 11.81 3.67
C GLU A 38 35.29 11.87 4.37
N LEU A 39 34.28 12.40 3.67
CA LEU A 39 32.89 12.27 4.09
C LEU A 39 32.35 10.92 3.62
N SER A 40 31.83 10.13 4.55
CA SER A 40 31.30 8.79 4.29
C SER A 40 29.97 8.57 5.02
N PHE A 41 29.08 7.78 4.42
CA PHE A 41 27.95 7.21 5.14
C PHE A 41 28.25 5.76 5.56
N TYR A 42 27.60 5.29 6.61
CA TYR A 42 27.73 3.92 7.08
C TYR A 42 26.40 3.39 7.63
N PRO A 43 26.02 2.12 7.36
CA PRO A 43 24.91 1.49 8.06
C PRO A 43 25.18 1.46 9.57
N VAL A 44 24.18 1.82 10.38
CA VAL A 44 24.31 1.81 11.85
C VAL A 44 24.74 0.42 12.33
N ASN A 45 25.56 0.38 13.38
CA ASN A 45 26.19 -0.85 13.91
C ASN A 45 27.20 -1.55 13.00
N THR A 46 27.75 -0.83 12.00
CA THR A 46 28.84 -1.35 11.16
C THR A 46 30.08 -0.46 11.21
N SER A 47 31.17 -0.93 10.60
CA SER A 47 32.36 -0.15 10.28
C SER A 47 32.59 -0.11 8.76
N ASN A 48 31.52 -0.28 7.98
CA ASN A 48 31.54 -0.25 6.53
C ASN A 48 31.24 1.16 6.05
N PHE A 49 32.28 1.89 5.67
CA PHE A 49 32.18 3.26 5.20
C PHE A 49 32.10 3.31 3.68
N SER A 50 31.13 4.07 3.17
CA SER A 50 30.99 4.35 1.74
C SER A 50 31.20 5.83 1.51
N ILE A 51 32.25 6.15 0.76
CA ILE A 51 32.70 7.53 0.51
C ILE A 51 31.63 8.27 -0.29
N LEU A 52 31.16 9.38 0.28
CA LEU A 52 30.36 10.39 -0.38
C LEU A 52 31.27 11.43 -1.02
N PHE A 53 32.14 12.08 -0.26
CA PHE A 53 33.10 13.05 -0.80
C PHE A 53 34.50 12.76 -0.30
N SER A 54 35.50 12.94 -1.15
CA SER A 54 36.91 12.96 -0.76
C SER A 54 37.46 14.38 -0.84
N GLY A 55 38.51 14.63 -0.06
CA GLY A 55 39.12 15.94 0.11
C GLY A 55 39.50 16.67 -1.18
N PRO A 56 40.02 15.99 -2.22
CA PRO A 56 40.31 16.62 -3.49
C PRO A 56 39.07 17.17 -4.23
N GLU A 57 37.88 16.69 -3.91
CA GLU A 57 36.62 17.20 -4.48
C GLU A 57 36.21 18.52 -3.84
N GLY A 58 36.60 18.75 -2.59
CA GLY A 58 36.09 19.82 -1.74
C GLY A 58 36.74 21.19 -1.96
N ASN A 59 37.94 21.35 -2.54
CA ASN A 59 38.69 22.62 -2.44
C ASN A 59 38.67 23.19 -0.98
N SER A 60 39.01 24.46 -0.79
CA SER A 60 38.83 25.14 0.50
C SER A 60 37.91 26.33 0.36
N GLY A 61 37.05 26.55 1.36
CA GLY A 61 36.09 27.63 1.46
C GLY A 61 34.67 27.22 1.06
N TYR A 62 33.93 28.19 0.52
CA TYR A 62 32.60 27.94 -0.05
C TYR A 62 32.72 27.27 -1.42
N ILE A 63 31.92 26.23 -1.65
CA ILE A 63 32.00 25.42 -2.87
C ILE A 63 31.03 26.00 -3.89
N THR A 64 31.59 26.57 -4.96
CA THR A 64 30.82 27.26 -6.00
C THR A 64 31.22 26.79 -7.40
N PRO A 65 30.32 26.13 -8.16
CA PRO A 65 29.00 25.66 -7.74
C PRO A 65 29.10 24.53 -6.69
N PRO A 66 28.11 24.36 -5.80
CA PRO A 66 28.05 23.22 -4.90
C PRO A 66 28.14 21.89 -5.65
N ILE A 67 28.80 20.89 -5.05
CA ILE A 67 28.96 19.56 -5.66
C ILE A 67 27.90 18.64 -5.09
N ASN A 68 27.15 17.96 -5.95
CA ASN A 68 26.15 16.99 -5.53
C ASN A 68 26.49 15.55 -5.93
N LYS A 69 26.01 14.60 -5.13
CA LYS A 69 26.04 13.16 -5.40
C LYS A 69 24.74 12.52 -4.95
N THR A 70 24.46 11.31 -5.42
CA THR A 70 23.33 10.53 -4.93
C THR A 70 23.79 9.20 -4.39
N PHE A 71 23.15 8.72 -3.32
CA PHE A 71 23.40 7.42 -2.74
C PHE A 71 22.09 6.82 -2.19
N SER A 72 22.14 5.54 -1.86
CA SER A 72 21.01 4.82 -1.23
C SER A 72 21.50 4.08 0.00
N SER A 73 20.68 4.06 1.04
CA SER A 73 20.83 3.16 2.18
C SER A 73 19.56 2.32 2.35
N SER A 74 19.71 1.00 2.45
CA SER A 74 18.59 0.08 2.70
C SER A 74 18.16 0.03 4.17
N GLY A 75 18.93 0.62 5.07
CA GLY A 75 18.67 0.70 6.50
C GLY A 75 18.99 2.08 7.06
N VAL A 76 18.79 2.23 8.37
CA VAL A 76 19.22 3.42 9.11
C VAL A 76 20.75 3.55 8.99
N PHE A 77 21.23 4.75 8.73
CA PHE A 77 22.66 5.03 8.54
C PHE A 77 23.10 6.26 9.35
N GLY A 78 24.39 6.32 9.65
CA GLY A 78 25.05 7.52 10.17
C GLY A 78 25.96 8.14 9.13
N ILE A 79 26.46 9.34 9.42
CA ILE A 79 27.48 10.01 8.62
C ILE A 79 28.77 10.15 9.45
N SER A 80 29.91 10.03 8.77
CA SER A 80 31.22 10.22 9.36
C SER A 80 32.11 11.08 8.48
N MET A 81 33.05 11.78 9.11
CA MET A 81 34.16 12.46 8.46
C MET A 81 35.45 11.86 8.98
N TYR A 82 36.28 11.32 8.10
CA TYR A 82 37.64 10.90 8.43
C TYR A 82 38.65 11.97 8.04
N VAL A 83 39.59 12.24 8.93
CA VAL A 83 40.63 13.26 8.79
C VAL A 83 41.98 12.54 8.85
N ASP A 84 42.57 12.28 7.68
CA ASP A 84 43.78 11.46 7.56
C ASP A 84 44.99 12.04 8.31
N ALA A 85 45.11 13.37 8.32
CA ALA A 85 46.20 14.07 8.99
C ALA A 85 46.24 13.82 10.51
N GLU A 86 45.11 13.46 11.11
CA GLU A 86 44.97 13.19 12.55
C GLU A 86 44.69 11.72 12.86
N ASP A 87 44.49 10.87 11.85
CA ASP A 87 44.03 9.47 11.99
C ASP A 87 42.75 9.35 12.86
N HIS A 88 41.82 10.29 12.69
CA HIS A 88 40.56 10.33 13.42
C HIS A 88 39.36 10.26 12.49
N ARG A 89 38.31 9.56 12.93
CA ARG A 89 36.99 9.56 12.29
C ARG A 89 35.97 10.13 13.27
N TYR A 90 35.33 11.21 12.87
CA TYR A 90 34.24 11.86 13.59
C TYR A 90 32.91 11.40 13.01
N PHE A 91 31.88 11.35 13.82
CA PHE A 91 30.58 10.73 13.54
C PHE A 91 29.45 11.63 14.01
N THR A 92 28.32 11.54 13.30
CA THR A 92 27.06 12.10 13.79
C THR A 92 26.59 11.41 15.08
N GLU A 93 26.86 10.11 15.22
CA GLU A 93 26.66 9.37 16.47
C GLU A 93 27.76 9.72 17.50
N THR A 94 27.44 10.66 18.41
CA THR A 94 28.41 11.21 19.38
C THR A 94 29.18 10.14 20.17
N TRP A 95 28.52 9.03 20.52
CA TRP A 95 29.13 7.94 21.29
C TRP A 95 30.22 7.18 20.52
N ARG A 96 30.31 7.32 19.19
CA ARG A 96 31.39 6.75 18.36
C ARG A 96 32.60 7.67 18.25
N ASN A 97 32.49 8.93 18.65
CA ASN A 97 33.58 9.88 18.51
C ASN A 97 34.75 9.49 19.42
N PRO A 98 36.01 9.57 18.93
CA PRO A 98 37.20 9.14 19.68
C PRO A 98 37.38 9.77 21.06
N ASP A 99 36.82 10.94 21.28
CA ASP A 99 36.87 11.72 22.53
C ASP A 99 35.53 11.77 23.29
N GLY A 100 34.50 11.10 22.77
CA GLY A 100 33.14 11.11 23.32
C GLY A 100 32.42 12.45 23.23
N GLN A 101 32.90 13.38 22.42
CA GLN A 101 32.32 14.71 22.26
C GLN A 101 31.51 14.81 20.98
N ASN A 102 30.63 15.81 20.89
CA ASN A 102 29.88 16.05 19.67
C ASN A 102 30.73 16.85 18.67
N HIS A 103 30.96 16.26 17.50
CA HIS A 103 31.71 16.84 16.37
C HIS A 103 30.83 17.18 15.18
N SER A 104 29.50 17.18 15.36
CA SER A 104 28.59 17.54 14.29
C SER A 104 27.35 18.26 14.81
N LYS A 105 26.71 19.05 13.95
CA LYS A 105 25.37 19.56 14.18
C LYS A 105 24.48 19.24 12.99
N THR A 106 23.32 18.69 13.29
CA THR A 106 22.30 18.36 12.30
C THR A 106 21.12 19.29 12.48
N TYR A 107 20.60 19.81 11.38
CA TYR A 107 19.41 20.65 11.34
C TYR A 107 18.42 20.10 10.33
N VAL A 108 17.13 20.26 10.59
CA VAL A 108 16.06 20.03 9.62
C VAL A 108 15.74 21.34 8.92
N ASN A 109 15.62 21.31 7.60
CA ASN A 109 15.10 22.43 6.83
C ASN A 109 13.57 22.50 6.96
N LEU A 110 13.03 23.59 7.48
CA LEU A 110 11.58 23.75 7.64
C LEU A 110 10.89 24.15 6.32
N ASP A 111 11.66 24.65 5.33
CA ASP A 111 11.16 24.93 3.97
C ASP A 111 11.17 23.68 3.08
N ASP A 112 12.04 22.71 3.37
CA ASP A 112 12.07 21.38 2.72
C ASP A 112 12.25 20.29 3.80
N PRO A 113 11.16 19.78 4.39
CA PRO A 113 11.24 18.83 5.51
C PRO A 113 11.96 17.51 5.22
N ASN A 114 12.25 17.20 3.95
CA ASN A 114 13.04 16.03 3.55
C ASN A 114 14.55 16.30 3.54
N MET A 115 14.97 17.50 3.89
CA MET A 115 16.37 17.93 3.85
C MET A 115 16.93 18.14 5.26
N TYR A 116 18.05 17.46 5.53
CA TYR A 116 18.93 17.74 6.65
C TYR A 116 20.08 18.63 6.20
N ILE A 117 20.49 19.58 7.03
CA ILE A 117 21.75 20.32 6.89
C ILE A 117 22.67 19.85 8.00
N ILE A 118 23.88 19.44 7.65
CA ILE A 118 24.84 18.85 8.58
C ILE A 118 26.14 19.63 8.47
N GLY A 119 26.67 19.99 9.64
CA GLY A 119 27.99 20.57 9.80
C GLY A 119 28.88 19.66 10.62
N PHE A 120 30.15 19.50 10.25
CA PHE A 120 31.16 18.80 11.04
C PHE A 120 32.23 19.75 11.58
N GLU A 121 32.83 19.32 12.68
CA GLU A 121 34.12 19.76 13.21
C GLU A 121 35.20 18.76 12.79
N ASN A 122 36.37 19.26 12.43
CA ASN A 122 37.51 18.44 12.01
C ASN A 122 38.64 18.36 13.05
N LEU A 123 38.39 18.83 14.28
CA LEU A 123 39.40 18.97 15.33
C LEU A 123 39.11 18.10 16.55
N TYR A 124 40.10 17.34 17.02
CA TYR A 124 39.97 16.53 18.24
C TYR A 124 39.72 17.39 19.48
N GLY A 125 38.74 17.02 20.29
CA GLY A 125 38.34 17.75 21.49
C GLY A 125 37.30 18.84 21.23
N LEU A 126 37.27 19.82 22.14
CA LEU A 126 36.28 20.89 22.13
C LEU A 126 36.85 22.07 21.31
N GLY A 127 36.90 21.95 19.98
CA GLY A 127 37.37 22.99 19.04
C GLY A 127 36.66 24.35 19.15
N ASP A 128 36.51 25.10 18.05
CA ASP A 128 35.70 26.33 18.10
C ASP A 128 34.19 26.06 18.11
N ARG A 129 33.77 24.82 17.80
CA ARG A 129 32.41 24.26 17.98
C ARG A 129 31.33 24.94 17.17
N ASP A 130 31.70 25.56 16.05
CA ASP A 130 30.76 26.19 15.16
C ASP A 130 30.18 25.24 14.09
N CYS A 131 30.78 24.05 13.97
CA CYS A 131 30.54 22.91 13.09
C CYS A 131 30.46 23.35 11.63
N ASN A 132 31.37 24.23 11.22
CA ASN A 132 31.38 24.75 9.86
C ASN A 132 32.57 24.28 9.02
N ASP A 133 33.46 23.45 9.57
CA ASP A 133 34.62 22.90 8.86
C ASP A 133 34.19 22.14 7.61
N MET A 134 33.11 21.36 7.69
CA MET A 134 32.48 20.83 6.48
C MET A 134 30.97 20.91 6.59
N VAL A 135 30.33 21.52 5.60
CA VAL A 135 28.87 21.75 5.59
C VAL A 135 28.27 21.15 4.33
N PHE A 136 27.30 20.26 4.52
CA PHE A 136 26.59 19.59 3.45
C PHE A 136 25.10 19.39 3.80
N SER A 137 24.28 19.01 2.82
CA SER A 137 22.90 18.57 3.08
C SER A 137 22.70 17.12 2.70
N LEU A 138 21.73 16.47 3.35
CA LEU A 138 21.13 15.22 2.89
C LEU A 138 19.66 15.47 2.58
N ARG A 139 19.29 15.42 1.31
CA ARG A 139 17.91 15.56 0.86
C ARG A 139 17.35 14.21 0.43
N GLN A 140 16.37 13.70 1.17
CA GLN A 140 15.74 12.41 0.87
C GLN A 140 14.83 12.52 -0.36
N PHE A 141 15.00 11.61 -1.31
CA PHE A 141 14.06 11.45 -2.42
C PHE A 141 12.77 10.80 -1.92
N THR A 142 11.65 11.26 -2.45
CA THR A 142 10.33 10.71 -2.19
C THR A 142 9.81 9.88 -3.36
N SER A 143 8.90 8.96 -3.06
CA SER A 143 8.11 8.18 -4.01
C SER A 143 6.64 8.49 -3.82
N THR A 144 5.89 8.56 -4.92
CA THR A 144 4.43 8.71 -4.88
C THR A 144 3.78 7.35 -5.08
N LEU A 145 2.93 6.93 -4.16
CA LEU A 145 2.05 5.77 -4.29
C LEU A 145 0.63 6.24 -4.59
N ASN A 146 0.13 5.93 -5.78
CA ASN A 146 -1.26 6.17 -6.16
C ASN A 146 -2.09 4.90 -5.93
N ILE A 147 -3.04 4.97 -5.00
CA ILE A 147 -3.91 3.84 -4.65
C ILE A 147 -5.25 4.01 -5.34
N THR A 148 -5.67 2.97 -6.07
CA THR A 148 -6.93 2.93 -6.81
C THR A 148 -7.68 1.63 -6.52
N VAL A 149 -8.97 1.60 -6.86
CA VAL A 149 -9.82 0.43 -6.67
C VAL A 149 -10.75 0.28 -7.86
N THR A 150 -11.10 -0.98 -8.16
CA THR A 150 -12.28 -1.28 -8.99
C THR A 150 -13.58 -1.10 -8.18
N LEU A 151 -14.73 -1.22 -8.84
CA LEU A 151 -16.03 -1.13 -8.18
C LEU A 151 -16.16 -2.22 -7.11
N GLY A 152 -16.70 -1.87 -5.94
CA GLY A 152 -17.10 -2.85 -4.93
C GLY A 152 -16.23 -2.93 -3.69
N GLY A 153 -15.36 -1.95 -3.47
CA GLY A 153 -14.62 -1.84 -2.22
C GLY A 153 -13.91 -0.51 -2.07
N THR A 154 -13.12 -0.43 -1.01
CA THR A 154 -12.19 0.65 -0.73
C THR A 154 -10.91 0.07 -0.13
N THR A 155 -9.96 0.92 0.25
CA THR A 155 -8.72 0.52 0.92
C THR A 155 -8.49 1.33 2.19
N ASP A 156 -7.59 0.85 3.05
CA ASP A 156 -6.95 1.63 4.09
C ASP A 156 -5.42 1.62 3.86
N PRO A 157 -4.78 2.77 3.57
CA PRO A 157 -5.38 4.10 3.44
C PRO A 157 -6.34 4.20 2.24
N THR A 158 -7.28 5.15 2.29
CA THR A 158 -8.30 5.32 1.24
C THR A 158 -7.68 5.62 -0.12
N PRO A 159 -8.34 5.29 -1.24
CA PRO A 159 -7.83 5.59 -2.57
C PRO A 159 -7.41 7.07 -2.72
N GLY A 160 -6.24 7.29 -3.33
CA GLY A 160 -5.61 8.59 -3.41
C GLY A 160 -4.10 8.50 -3.64
N ALA A 161 -3.47 9.66 -3.83
CA ALA A 161 -2.03 9.78 -3.99
C ALA A 161 -1.36 10.14 -2.66
N TYR A 162 -0.34 9.36 -2.29
CA TYR A 162 0.42 9.52 -1.05
C TYR A 162 1.90 9.63 -1.36
N VAL A 163 2.60 10.50 -0.62
CA VAL A 163 4.04 10.70 -0.77
C VAL A 163 4.74 10.07 0.42
N TYR A 164 5.71 9.21 0.12
CA TYR A 164 6.52 8.50 1.11
C TYR A 164 8.01 8.67 0.79
N PRO A 165 8.91 8.43 1.75
CA PRO A 165 10.32 8.24 1.45
C PRO A 165 10.54 7.12 0.42
N THR A 166 11.53 7.28 -0.45
CA THR A 166 11.99 6.18 -1.31
C THR A 166 12.46 4.99 -0.49
N LEU A 167 12.29 3.77 -1.02
CA LEU A 167 12.57 2.49 -0.36
C LEU A 167 11.70 2.19 0.87
N ALA A 168 10.61 2.95 1.08
CA ALA A 168 9.63 2.64 2.11
C ALA A 168 8.83 1.36 1.79
N ASN A 169 8.40 0.66 2.84
CA ASN A 169 7.40 -0.39 2.77
C ASN A 169 6.06 0.17 3.27
N VAL A 170 5.05 0.19 2.41
CA VAL A 170 3.72 0.74 2.73
C VAL A 170 2.69 -0.38 2.70
N THR A 171 2.03 -0.62 3.83
CA THR A 171 0.97 -1.64 3.93
C THR A 171 -0.39 -1.02 3.59
N VAL A 172 -1.12 -1.67 2.69
CA VAL A 172 -2.46 -1.28 2.23
C VAL A 172 -3.41 -2.47 2.41
N THR A 173 -4.57 -2.21 3.01
CA THR A 173 -5.60 -3.23 3.27
C THR A 173 -6.79 -3.01 2.35
N ALA A 174 -7.23 -4.03 1.63
CA ALA A 174 -8.46 -3.99 0.83
C ALA A 174 -9.67 -4.27 1.72
N ILE A 175 -10.73 -3.47 1.54
CA ILE A 175 -11.97 -3.54 2.31
C ILE A 175 -13.12 -3.69 1.31
N PRO A 176 -13.59 -4.93 1.05
CA PRO A 176 -14.72 -5.15 0.15
C PRO A 176 -16.02 -4.59 0.73
N ASN A 177 -16.84 -4.01 -0.14
CA ASN A 177 -18.22 -3.66 0.20
C ASN A 177 -19.08 -4.94 0.37
N THR A 178 -20.26 -4.78 0.94
CA THR A 178 -21.25 -5.86 1.01
C THR A 178 -21.51 -6.43 -0.38
N HIS A 179 -21.59 -7.76 -0.47
CA HIS A 179 -21.75 -8.53 -1.71
C HIS A 179 -20.56 -8.48 -2.68
N TYR A 180 -19.42 -7.95 -2.28
CA TYR A 180 -18.17 -8.06 -3.01
C TYR A 180 -17.13 -8.89 -2.23
N THR A 181 -16.13 -9.36 -2.96
CA THR A 181 -14.90 -9.96 -2.42
C THR A 181 -13.71 -9.22 -2.98
N PHE A 182 -12.66 -9.13 -2.18
CA PHE A 182 -11.34 -8.77 -2.70
C PHE A 182 -10.83 -9.95 -3.53
N ASP A 183 -10.38 -9.68 -4.75
CA ASP A 183 -9.83 -10.70 -5.64
C ASP A 183 -8.30 -10.67 -5.62
N HIS A 184 -7.67 -9.59 -6.09
CA HIS A 184 -6.22 -9.44 -6.07
C HIS A 184 -5.75 -7.98 -6.12
N TRP A 185 -4.44 -7.79 -5.91
CA TRP A 185 -3.73 -6.53 -6.12
C TRP A 185 -3.01 -6.53 -7.46
N GLU A 186 -2.95 -5.38 -8.12
CA GLU A 186 -1.99 -5.11 -9.19
C GLU A 186 -1.06 -3.97 -8.76
N LEU A 187 0.25 -4.15 -8.91
CA LEU A 187 1.25 -3.12 -8.70
C LEU A 187 1.87 -2.76 -10.06
N ASP A 188 1.82 -1.48 -10.42
CA ASP A 188 2.33 -0.94 -11.69
C ASP A 188 1.79 -1.67 -12.92
N GLY A 189 0.50 -2.05 -12.87
CA GLY A 189 -0.18 -2.79 -13.93
C GLY A 189 0.18 -4.28 -14.02
N VAL A 190 0.86 -4.83 -13.01
CA VAL A 190 1.26 -6.25 -12.94
C VAL A 190 0.59 -6.92 -11.74
N PRO A 191 -0.01 -8.13 -11.90
CA PRO A 191 -0.57 -8.87 -10.78
C PRO A 191 0.44 -9.07 -9.64
N ALA A 192 0.08 -8.61 -8.44
CA ALA A 192 0.91 -8.60 -7.24
C ALA A 192 0.44 -9.59 -6.16
N GLY A 193 -0.60 -10.38 -6.47
CA GLY A 193 -1.13 -11.46 -5.63
C GLY A 193 -2.42 -11.11 -4.88
N SER A 194 -2.99 -12.10 -4.19
CA SER A 194 -4.29 -12.01 -3.50
C SER A 194 -4.17 -11.95 -1.97
N GLY A 195 -2.95 -11.78 -1.44
CA GLY A 195 -2.76 -11.54 -0.02
C GLY A 195 -3.36 -10.19 0.40
N ASN A 196 -4.10 -10.16 1.51
CA ASN A 196 -4.67 -8.95 2.06
C ASN A 196 -4.40 -8.92 3.58
N PRO A 197 -3.61 -7.95 4.10
CA PRO A 197 -3.09 -6.76 3.42
C PRO A 197 -1.92 -7.02 2.45
N TYR A 198 -1.60 -6.02 1.62
CA TYR A 198 -0.43 -6.00 0.73
C TYR A 198 0.59 -4.95 1.18
N THR A 199 1.89 -5.26 1.06
CA THR A 199 2.97 -4.32 1.38
C THR A 199 3.72 -3.93 0.10
N ALA A 200 3.54 -2.69 -0.34
CA ALA A 200 4.21 -2.12 -1.51
C ALA A 200 5.61 -1.62 -1.14
N PHE A 201 6.63 -2.01 -1.91
CA PHE A 201 8.00 -1.53 -1.76
C PHE A 201 8.31 -0.43 -2.79
N LEU A 202 8.52 0.81 -2.31
CA LEU A 202 8.56 2.01 -3.14
C LEU A 202 9.96 2.30 -3.69
N SER A 203 10.40 1.48 -4.63
CA SER A 203 11.75 1.54 -5.24
C SER A 203 11.91 2.58 -6.35
N ASN A 204 10.80 3.01 -6.96
CA ASN A 204 10.78 4.00 -8.03
C ASN A 204 10.10 5.31 -7.58
N PRO A 205 10.24 6.42 -8.31
CA PRO A 205 9.60 7.70 -7.95
C PRO A 205 8.07 7.68 -7.97
N TYR A 206 7.47 6.74 -8.69
CA TYR A 206 6.02 6.60 -8.84
C TYR A 206 5.64 5.12 -8.85
N HIS A 207 4.56 4.79 -8.14
CA HIS A 207 3.92 3.48 -8.15
C HIS A 207 2.40 3.62 -8.21
N GLU A 208 1.74 2.70 -8.90
CA GLU A 208 0.28 2.56 -8.93
C GLU A 208 -0.13 1.23 -8.31
N LEU A 209 -0.93 1.28 -7.25
CA LEU A 209 -1.49 0.09 -6.60
C LEU A 209 -3.00 0.05 -6.85
N LEU A 210 -3.48 -0.99 -7.51
CA LEU A 210 -4.89 -1.23 -7.77
C LEU A 210 -5.39 -2.41 -6.91
N ALA A 211 -6.44 -2.18 -6.14
CA ALA A 211 -7.20 -3.26 -5.51
C ALA A 211 -8.37 -3.68 -6.41
N VAL A 212 -8.39 -4.96 -6.80
CA VAL A 212 -9.44 -5.54 -7.62
C VAL A 212 -10.47 -6.22 -6.73
N PHE A 213 -11.73 -5.88 -6.94
CA PHE A 213 -12.90 -6.42 -6.25
C PHE A 213 -13.82 -7.05 -7.27
N GLU A 214 -14.43 -8.16 -6.87
CA GLU A 214 -15.39 -8.89 -7.68
C GLU A 214 -16.70 -9.07 -6.94
N LEU A 215 -17.79 -9.11 -7.71
CA LEU A 215 -19.12 -9.34 -7.15
C LEU A 215 -19.20 -10.79 -6.65
N ARG A 216 -19.69 -10.99 -5.43
CA ARG A 216 -19.91 -12.33 -4.89
C ARG A 216 -20.91 -13.09 -5.73
N ASN A 217 -20.70 -14.40 -5.79
CA ASN A 217 -21.64 -15.33 -6.36
C ASN A 217 -22.44 -16.02 -5.24
N TYR A 218 -23.75 -16.07 -5.41
CA TYR A 218 -24.68 -16.78 -4.56
C TYR A 218 -25.35 -17.92 -5.34
N THR A 219 -25.78 -18.95 -4.65
CA THR A 219 -26.43 -20.11 -5.28
C THR A 219 -27.93 -20.11 -5.03
N LEU A 220 -28.72 -20.31 -6.08
CA LEU A 220 -30.13 -20.67 -6.02
C LEU A 220 -30.27 -22.18 -6.20
N THR A 221 -30.79 -22.86 -5.20
CA THR A 221 -31.12 -24.29 -5.26
C THR A 221 -32.60 -24.44 -5.54
N ILE A 222 -32.96 -24.93 -6.74
CA ILE A 222 -34.33 -25.24 -7.10
C ILE A 222 -34.59 -26.71 -6.79
N VAL A 223 -35.53 -26.99 -5.90
CA VAL A 223 -35.87 -28.33 -5.45
C VAL A 223 -36.91 -28.95 -6.38
N ALA A 224 -36.73 -30.24 -6.70
CA ALA A 224 -37.74 -31.00 -7.44
C ALA A 224 -38.94 -31.29 -6.54
N SER A 225 -40.14 -31.14 -7.09
CA SER A 225 -41.39 -31.46 -6.41
C SER A 225 -42.23 -32.40 -7.27
N SER A 226 -43.00 -33.29 -6.64
CA SER A 226 -43.93 -34.16 -7.36
C SER A 226 -45.08 -33.35 -7.94
N GLY A 227 -45.54 -33.68 -9.15
CA GLY A 227 -46.72 -33.04 -9.74
C GLY A 227 -46.43 -31.88 -10.69
N GLY A 228 -45.16 -31.66 -11.05
CA GLY A 228 -44.78 -30.72 -12.09
C GLY A 228 -43.27 -30.55 -12.21
N THR A 229 -42.86 -29.62 -13.07
CA THR A 229 -41.46 -29.26 -13.32
C THR A 229 -41.26 -27.75 -13.20
N THR A 230 -40.00 -27.32 -13.14
CA THR A 230 -39.63 -25.90 -13.15
C THR A 230 -38.79 -25.56 -14.38
N ASN A 231 -38.74 -24.28 -14.72
CA ASN A 231 -37.75 -23.71 -15.64
C ASN A 231 -37.10 -22.48 -14.99
N PRO A 232 -35.79 -22.48 -14.69
CA PRO A 232 -34.84 -23.59 -14.86
C PRO A 232 -35.25 -24.86 -14.12
N THR A 233 -34.81 -26.02 -14.60
CA THR A 233 -35.10 -27.32 -13.96
C THR A 233 -34.56 -27.37 -12.53
N ALA A 234 -34.99 -28.34 -11.73
CA ALA A 234 -34.41 -28.54 -10.41
C ALA A 234 -32.88 -28.72 -10.50
N GLY A 235 -32.14 -28.05 -9.62
CA GLY A 235 -30.68 -27.96 -9.69
C GLY A 235 -30.12 -26.80 -8.87
N ILE A 236 -28.79 -26.67 -8.88
CA ILE A 236 -28.06 -25.58 -8.21
C ILE A 236 -27.55 -24.63 -9.29
N TYR A 237 -27.88 -23.35 -9.16
CA TYR A 237 -27.53 -22.31 -10.12
C TYR A 237 -26.75 -21.20 -9.41
N THR A 238 -25.60 -20.83 -9.97
CA THR A 238 -24.76 -19.75 -9.42
C THR A 238 -25.05 -18.44 -10.13
N HIS A 239 -25.30 -17.39 -9.35
CA HIS A 239 -25.63 -16.06 -9.85
C HIS A 239 -24.81 -15.00 -9.11
N ALA A 240 -24.40 -13.97 -9.86
CA ALA A 240 -23.73 -12.81 -9.27
C ALA A 240 -24.72 -12.02 -8.39
N ALA A 241 -24.22 -11.39 -7.34
CA ALA A 241 -25.07 -10.69 -6.39
C ALA A 241 -25.98 -9.64 -7.04
N GLY A 242 -27.22 -9.53 -6.55
CA GLY A 242 -28.24 -8.63 -7.12
C GLY A 242 -28.88 -9.12 -8.42
N THR A 243 -28.50 -10.29 -8.94
CA THR A 243 -29.22 -10.91 -10.07
C THR A 243 -30.67 -11.21 -9.66
N ASN A 244 -31.62 -10.87 -10.51
CA ASN A 244 -33.04 -11.22 -10.31
C ASN A 244 -33.41 -12.41 -11.22
N VAL A 245 -33.55 -13.60 -10.64
CA VAL A 245 -33.72 -14.87 -11.37
C VAL A 245 -35.19 -15.19 -11.52
N SER A 246 -35.67 -15.35 -12.77
CA SER A 246 -37.04 -15.79 -13.05
C SER A 246 -37.13 -17.31 -13.02
N VAL A 247 -38.06 -17.86 -12.26
CA VAL A 247 -38.37 -19.29 -12.22
C VAL A 247 -39.87 -19.51 -12.48
N SER A 248 -40.20 -20.37 -13.43
CA SER A 248 -41.59 -20.74 -13.73
C SER A 248 -41.87 -22.20 -13.38
N ALA A 249 -43.10 -22.49 -12.95
CA ALA A 249 -43.59 -23.84 -12.69
C ALA A 249 -44.53 -24.32 -13.81
N SER A 250 -44.42 -25.59 -14.18
CA SER A 250 -45.26 -26.27 -15.16
C SER A 250 -45.88 -27.51 -14.51
N PRO A 251 -47.16 -27.47 -14.11
CA PRO A 251 -47.83 -28.62 -13.49
C PRO A 251 -47.95 -29.80 -14.46
N ASP A 252 -47.84 -31.01 -13.92
CA ASP A 252 -48.16 -32.25 -14.64
C ASP A 252 -49.68 -32.40 -14.81
N ILE A 253 -50.09 -33.36 -15.63
CA ILE A 253 -51.51 -33.71 -15.77
C ILE A 253 -52.12 -34.07 -14.41
N ASN A 254 -53.33 -33.57 -14.15
CA ASN A 254 -54.04 -33.71 -12.87
C ASN A 254 -53.34 -33.02 -11.69
N TYR A 255 -52.46 -32.03 -11.93
CA TYR A 255 -51.94 -31.13 -10.91
C TYR A 255 -52.19 -29.67 -11.30
N PHE A 256 -52.20 -28.77 -10.31
CA PHE A 256 -52.03 -27.34 -10.52
C PHE A 256 -50.90 -26.80 -9.65
N PHE A 257 -50.28 -25.71 -10.09
CA PHE A 257 -49.29 -24.99 -9.31
C PHE A 257 -50.01 -24.13 -8.27
N ASP A 258 -49.70 -24.33 -6.99
CA ASP A 258 -50.34 -23.64 -5.88
C ASP A 258 -49.53 -22.40 -5.45
N HIS A 259 -48.29 -22.61 -4.98
CA HIS A 259 -47.38 -21.53 -4.58
C HIS A 259 -45.90 -21.95 -4.59
N TRP A 260 -45.02 -20.96 -4.42
CA TRP A 260 -43.59 -21.12 -4.19
C TRP A 260 -43.26 -21.01 -2.71
N ILE A 261 -42.37 -21.86 -2.23
CA ILE A 261 -41.70 -21.74 -0.94
C ILE A 261 -40.27 -21.25 -1.21
N LEU A 262 -39.86 -20.14 -0.60
CA LEU A 262 -38.50 -19.62 -0.64
C LEU A 262 -37.92 -19.66 0.77
N ASP A 263 -36.79 -20.35 0.92
CA ASP A 263 -36.08 -20.54 2.20
C ASP A 263 -36.96 -21.08 3.33
N GLY A 264 -37.88 -21.99 2.97
CA GLY A 264 -38.81 -22.64 3.90
C GLY A 264 -40.04 -21.81 4.28
N LEU A 265 -40.26 -20.65 3.63
CA LEU A 265 -41.41 -19.78 3.85
C LEU A 265 -42.26 -19.62 2.58
N ASP A 266 -43.58 -19.57 2.74
CA ASP A 266 -44.51 -19.26 1.65
C ASP A 266 -44.16 -17.89 1.04
N ALA A 267 -43.77 -17.89 -0.23
CA ALA A 267 -43.20 -16.72 -0.89
C ALA A 267 -44.18 -16.04 -1.85
N SER A 268 -44.80 -16.79 -2.75
CA SER A 268 -45.70 -16.25 -3.78
C SER A 268 -46.50 -17.32 -4.49
N SER A 269 -47.74 -17.02 -4.87
CA SER A 269 -48.53 -17.84 -5.81
C SER A 269 -48.40 -17.38 -7.27
N ALA A 270 -47.58 -16.35 -7.54
CA ALA A 270 -47.32 -15.89 -8.90
C ALA A 270 -46.45 -16.89 -9.67
N ASN A 271 -46.71 -17.05 -10.96
CA ASN A 271 -45.92 -17.89 -11.85
C ASN A 271 -45.68 -17.12 -13.16
N PRO A 272 -44.44 -16.67 -13.45
CA PRO A 272 -43.19 -16.96 -12.74
C PRO A 272 -43.02 -16.22 -11.39
N ILE A 273 -42.08 -16.70 -10.56
CA ILE A 273 -41.48 -15.96 -9.42
C ILE A 273 -40.13 -15.36 -9.83
N TYR A 274 -39.77 -14.25 -9.20
CA TYR A 274 -38.46 -13.62 -9.33
C TYR A 274 -37.71 -13.69 -7.99
N VAL A 275 -36.52 -14.29 -7.97
CA VAL A 275 -35.67 -14.45 -6.78
C VAL A 275 -34.46 -13.52 -6.89
N LEU A 276 -34.32 -12.60 -5.94
CA LEU A 276 -33.23 -11.64 -5.89
C LEU A 276 -32.02 -12.21 -5.13
N MET A 277 -30.90 -12.35 -5.83
CA MET A 277 -29.72 -13.08 -5.33
C MET A 277 -28.79 -12.20 -4.50
N TYR A 278 -29.11 -11.96 -3.23
CA TYR A 278 -28.18 -11.34 -2.26
C TYR A 278 -27.72 -12.30 -1.16
N ASP A 279 -28.25 -13.53 -1.16
CA ASP A 279 -27.86 -14.63 -0.31
C ASP A 279 -28.03 -15.97 -1.06
N TYR A 280 -27.61 -17.06 -0.43
CA TYR A 280 -27.94 -18.41 -0.85
C TYR A 280 -29.43 -18.67 -0.64
N HIS A 281 -30.12 -19.16 -1.67
CA HIS A 281 -31.56 -19.39 -1.63
C HIS A 281 -31.90 -20.85 -1.97
N VAL A 282 -32.97 -21.35 -1.36
CA VAL A 282 -33.63 -22.62 -1.70
C VAL A 282 -35.07 -22.33 -2.12
N LEU A 283 -35.44 -22.72 -3.35
CA LEU A 283 -36.76 -22.49 -3.93
C LEU A 283 -37.45 -23.82 -4.21
N GLU A 284 -38.69 -23.97 -3.74
CA GLU A 284 -39.49 -25.17 -3.92
C GLU A 284 -40.86 -24.81 -4.54
N PRO A 285 -41.28 -25.46 -5.65
CA PRO A 285 -42.64 -25.35 -6.14
C PRO A 285 -43.58 -26.31 -5.39
N VAL A 286 -44.78 -25.83 -5.05
CA VAL A 286 -45.84 -26.65 -4.49
C VAL A 286 -46.89 -26.92 -5.57
N PHE A 287 -47.10 -28.20 -5.89
CA PHE A 287 -48.15 -28.66 -6.79
C PHE A 287 -49.19 -29.44 -6.01
N VAL A 288 -50.46 -29.24 -6.35
CA VAL A 288 -51.59 -29.91 -5.69
C VAL A 288 -52.34 -30.76 -6.70
N TYR A 289 -52.56 -32.02 -6.37
CA TYR A 289 -53.28 -32.97 -7.21
C TYR A 289 -54.77 -32.61 -7.31
N VAL A 290 -55.31 -32.59 -8.53
CA VAL A 290 -56.72 -32.38 -8.86
C VAL A 290 -57.28 -33.68 -9.46
N PRO A 291 -58.16 -34.39 -8.74
CA PRO A 291 -58.78 -35.60 -9.28
C PRO A 291 -59.57 -35.29 -10.56
N PRO A 292 -59.49 -36.13 -11.60
CA PRO A 292 -60.31 -35.98 -12.79
C PRO A 292 -61.80 -36.10 -12.43
N THR A 293 -62.63 -35.22 -12.99
CA THR A 293 -64.09 -35.31 -12.88
C THR A 293 -64.62 -36.28 -13.93
N TYR A 294 -65.19 -37.42 -13.52
CA TYR A 294 -65.84 -38.36 -14.42
C TYR A 294 -67.35 -38.09 -14.46
N TYR A 295 -67.91 -37.88 -15.64
CA TYR A 295 -69.36 -37.85 -15.85
C TYR A 295 -69.83 -39.23 -16.31
N LEU A 296 -70.77 -39.83 -15.56
CA LEU A 296 -71.46 -41.05 -15.97
C LEU A 296 -72.64 -40.66 -16.86
N THR A 297 -72.58 -41.00 -18.14
CA THR A 297 -73.75 -40.93 -19.03
C THR A 297 -74.47 -42.27 -18.97
N VAL A 298 -75.66 -42.31 -18.40
CA VAL A 298 -76.55 -43.47 -18.48
C VAL A 298 -77.51 -43.24 -19.64
N GLU A 299 -77.30 -43.96 -20.74
CA GLU A 299 -78.30 -44.06 -21.81
C GLU A 299 -79.21 -45.25 -21.49
N THR A 300 -80.52 -45.02 -21.48
CA THR A 300 -81.53 -46.09 -21.41
C THR A 300 -81.84 -46.55 -22.83
N ASP A 301 -81.60 -47.83 -23.12
CA ASP A 301 -82.00 -48.48 -24.37
C ASP A 301 -83.55 -48.59 -24.41
N PRO A 302 -84.23 -48.16 -25.49
CA PRO A 302 -85.70 -48.11 -25.58
C PRO A 302 -86.41 -49.47 -25.57
#